data_AF-A0A2H0RZ50-F1
#
_entry.id   AF-A0A2H0RZ50-F1
#
_cell.length_a   1.000
_cell.length_b   1.000
_cell.length_c   1.000
_cell.angle_alpha   90.00
_cell.angle_beta   90.00
_cell.angle_gamma   90.00
#
_symmetry.space_group_name_H-M   'P 1'
#
loop_
_entity.id
_entity.type
_entity.pdbx_description
1 polymer ?
#
loop_
_entity_poly.entity_id
_entity_poly.type
_entity_poly.pdbx_seq_one_letter_code
_entity_poly.pdbx_strand_id
1 'polypeptide(L)'
;MSTFPIIWLTGNSGAGKTTLAEGMKEYFNGDALCRPFVANVLCHGEVLSKQSGESHESMHKTFAPQDDTMHPLFRRILILDGDEMRATVSVDEGFSREDRRRHNLRVARLAKLFQSHGFLVIVAVIAPFQSVRDELTEICDPLWVYVKRSNLEADDHPYEAPEHPAIVVDNDEVGIEEGREMLKGFIEEKVRGKVALGSVSINLSPPPPPSLLPV
;
A
#
# COMPACT_ATOMS: atom_id res chain seq x y z
N MET A 1 0.31 -9.25 18.92
CA MET A 1 -0.48 -8.36 18.04
C MET A 1 -0.44 -8.97 16.64
N SER A 2 -1.59 -9.23 16.01
CA SER A 2 -1.62 -9.73 14.63
C SER A 2 -1.31 -8.56 13.69
N THR A 3 -0.09 -8.49 13.16
CA THR A 3 0.34 -7.44 12.22
C THR A 3 -0.23 -7.70 10.83
N PHE A 4 -0.53 -6.65 10.06
CA PHE A 4 -0.89 -6.82 8.64
C PHE A 4 0.26 -7.47 7.84
N PRO A 5 -0.03 -8.20 6.76
CA PRO A 5 1.03 -8.76 5.91
C PRO A 5 1.80 -7.63 5.18
N ILE A 6 3.03 -7.93 4.80
CA ILE A 6 3.75 -7.17 3.76
C ILE A 6 3.54 -7.94 2.46
N ILE A 7 3.20 -7.24 1.39
CA ILE A 7 2.93 -7.84 0.09
C ILE A 7 3.96 -7.29 -0.88
N TRP A 8 4.71 -8.18 -1.53
CA TRP A 8 5.82 -7.79 -2.39
C TRP A 8 5.57 -8.25 -3.82
N LEU A 9 5.31 -7.29 -4.71
CA LEU A 9 5.15 -7.50 -6.14
C LEU A 9 6.52 -7.53 -6.78
N THR A 10 6.91 -8.69 -7.34
CA THR A 10 8.14 -8.86 -8.10
C THR A 10 7.83 -9.33 -9.52
N GLY A 11 8.72 -9.03 -10.46
CA GLY A 11 8.54 -9.29 -11.89
C GLY A 11 9.48 -8.43 -12.72
N ASN A 12 9.67 -8.79 -13.99
CA ASN A 12 10.49 -8.02 -14.93
C ASN A 12 10.09 -6.54 -15.00
N SER A 13 11.02 -5.69 -15.41
CA SER A 13 10.69 -4.29 -15.68
C SER A 13 9.59 -4.22 -16.74
N GLY A 14 8.58 -3.36 -16.56
CA GLY A 14 7.42 -3.31 -17.47
C GLY A 14 6.38 -4.42 -17.31
N ALA A 15 6.54 -5.35 -16.34
CA ALA A 15 5.57 -6.40 -16.10
C ALA A 15 4.21 -5.90 -15.57
N GLY A 16 4.13 -4.65 -15.08
CA GLY A 16 2.87 -4.06 -14.59
C GLY A 16 2.72 -3.94 -13.06
N LYS A 17 3.82 -4.13 -12.30
CA LYS A 17 3.82 -4.05 -10.82
C LYS A 17 3.25 -2.73 -10.28
N THR A 18 3.78 -1.61 -10.75
CA THR A 18 3.34 -0.26 -10.31
C THR A 18 1.87 -0.04 -10.66
N THR A 19 1.42 -0.43 -11.86
CA THR A 19 0.01 -0.31 -12.28
C THR A 19 -0.95 -1.13 -11.41
N LEU A 20 -0.55 -2.35 -11.02
CA LEU A 20 -1.32 -3.18 -10.10
C LEU A 20 -1.35 -2.58 -8.69
N ALA A 21 -0.19 -2.12 -8.19
CA ALA A 21 -0.08 -1.48 -6.89
C ALA A 21 -0.87 -0.17 -6.81
N GLU A 22 -0.77 0.71 -7.80
CA GLU A 22 -1.55 1.95 -7.88
C GLU A 22 -3.05 1.71 -7.94
N GLY A 23 -3.49 0.66 -8.65
CA GLY A 23 -4.89 0.24 -8.61
C GLY A 23 -5.35 0.00 -7.16
N MET A 24 -4.51 -0.57 -6.30
CA MET A 24 -4.84 -0.74 -4.89
C MET A 24 -4.98 0.59 -4.14
N LYS A 25 -4.20 1.64 -4.48
CA LYS A 25 -4.45 2.99 -3.93
C LYS A 25 -5.86 3.45 -4.30
N GLU A 26 -6.29 3.26 -5.54
CA GLU A 26 -7.63 3.65 -5.98
C GLU A 26 -8.72 2.85 -5.28
N TYR A 27 -8.59 1.54 -5.07
CA TYR A 27 -9.64 0.79 -4.35
C TYR A 27 -9.70 1.17 -2.87
N PHE A 28 -8.56 1.22 -2.19
CA PHE A 28 -8.54 1.44 -0.75
C PHE A 28 -8.63 2.91 -0.34
N ASN A 29 -8.33 3.85 -1.25
CA ASN A 29 -8.55 5.31 -1.04
C ASN A 29 -9.75 5.86 -1.84
N GLY A 30 -10.25 5.20 -2.87
CA GLY A 30 -11.23 5.72 -3.83
C GLY A 30 -12.69 5.60 -3.38
N ASP A 31 -13.01 4.72 -2.43
CA ASP A 31 -14.26 4.88 -1.65
C ASP A 31 -14.19 6.06 -0.66
N ALA A 32 -13.04 6.74 -0.55
CA ALA A 32 -12.87 7.99 0.18
C ALA A 32 -12.76 9.24 -0.74
N LEU A 33 -12.91 9.09 -2.07
CA LEU A 33 -13.03 10.22 -3.01
C LEU A 33 -14.43 10.88 -2.95
N CYS A 34 -14.95 11.10 -1.74
CA CYS A 34 -15.87 12.20 -1.44
C CYS A 34 -16.08 12.36 0.07
N ARG A 35 -15.07 12.84 0.81
CA ARG A 35 -15.27 13.81 1.91
C ARG A 35 -13.93 14.36 2.45
N PRO A 36 -13.81 15.67 2.65
CA PRO A 36 -12.53 16.35 2.85
C PRO A 36 -11.97 16.11 4.25
N PHE A 37 -10.82 15.42 4.34
CA PHE A 37 -10.01 15.37 5.57
C PHE A 37 -9.23 16.69 5.83
N VAL A 38 -9.35 17.68 4.93
CA VAL A 38 -8.66 18.98 5.06
C VAL A 38 -9.60 20.12 5.48
N ALA A 39 -10.91 19.89 5.62
CA ALA A 39 -11.86 20.97 5.97
C ALA A 39 -12.10 21.17 7.48
N ASN A 40 -11.69 20.25 8.35
CA ASN A 40 -12.07 20.30 9.78
C ASN A 40 -10.97 20.83 10.74
N VAL A 41 -9.84 21.30 10.22
CA VAL A 41 -8.75 21.89 11.06
C VAL A 41 -8.72 23.42 11.00
N LEU A 42 -9.58 24.08 10.20
CA LEU A 42 -9.58 25.55 10.05
C LEU A 42 -10.93 26.25 10.30
N CYS A 43 -11.87 25.61 11.02
CA CYS A 43 -13.12 26.29 11.40
C CYS A 43 -13.41 26.20 12.91
N HIS A 44 -12.40 26.50 13.73
CA HIS A 44 -12.62 27.02 15.08
C HIS A 44 -12.04 28.42 15.17
N GLY A 45 -12.85 29.40 14.77
CA GLY A 45 -12.60 30.83 14.90
C GLY A 45 -13.83 31.59 14.40
N GLU A 46 -14.71 31.97 15.33
CA GLU A 46 -15.54 33.20 15.41
C GLU A 46 -16.03 33.83 14.08
N VAL A 47 -17.29 34.22 13.84
CA VAL A 47 -18.21 35.09 14.59
C VAL A 47 -19.62 34.95 13.99
N LEU A 48 -20.64 35.04 14.84
CA LEU A 48 -22.05 35.24 14.50
C LEU A 48 -22.31 36.62 13.86
N SER A 49 -22.95 36.68 12.69
CA SER A 49 -23.81 37.82 12.33
C SER A 49 -24.92 37.44 11.35
N LYS A 50 -26.14 37.87 11.68
CA LYS A 50 -27.42 37.59 11.02
C LYS A 50 -27.68 38.40 9.74
N GLN A 51 -28.76 37.98 9.05
CA GLN A 51 -29.66 38.67 8.09
C GLN A 51 -29.33 38.41 6.62
N SER A 52 -30.24 38.07 5.70
CA SER A 52 -31.72 38.04 5.68
C SER A 52 -32.18 37.38 4.36
N GLY A 53 -33.33 36.68 4.39
CA GLY A 53 -34.29 36.58 3.27
C GLY A 53 -33.91 35.72 2.06
N GLU A 54 -34.45 34.50 1.97
CA GLU A 54 -35.57 34.17 1.06
C GLU A 54 -35.81 32.64 1.02
N SER A 55 -37.08 32.32 0.88
CA SER A 55 -37.74 31.03 1.02
C SER A 55 -37.40 30.03 -0.07
N HIS A 56 -37.04 28.80 0.30
CA HIS A 56 -37.49 27.59 -0.41
C HIS A 56 -37.60 26.43 0.57
N GLU A 57 -38.83 25.99 0.81
CA GLU A 57 -39.20 24.92 1.72
C GLU A 57 -38.96 23.54 1.08
N SER A 58 -38.18 22.74 1.81
CA SER A 58 -38.24 21.27 1.91
C SER A 58 -37.96 20.39 0.68
N MET A 59 -36.71 19.91 0.63
CA MET A 59 -36.45 18.47 0.48
C MET A 59 -35.43 18.07 1.54
N HIS A 60 -35.91 17.82 2.76
CA HIS A 60 -35.15 17.02 3.72
C HIS A 60 -35.09 15.57 3.20
N LYS A 61 -34.15 15.30 2.29
CA LYS A 61 -33.61 13.94 2.15
C LYS A 61 -32.79 13.68 3.40
N THR A 62 -33.44 13.11 4.41
CA THR A 62 -32.76 12.40 5.48
C THR A 62 -31.97 11.29 4.79
N PHE A 63 -30.70 11.54 4.51
CA PHE A 63 -29.75 10.50 4.18
C PHE A 63 -29.58 9.67 5.45
N ALA A 64 -30.37 8.61 5.56
CA ALA A 64 -30.06 7.53 6.48
C ALA A 64 -28.62 7.07 6.18
N PRO A 65 -27.74 6.88 7.19
CA PRO A 65 -26.43 6.33 6.95
C PRO A 65 -26.62 4.91 6.42
N GLN A 66 -26.41 4.73 5.11
CA GLN A 66 -26.40 3.42 4.50
C GLN A 66 -25.02 2.83 4.73
N ASP A 67 -25.02 1.80 5.58
CA ASP A 67 -23.96 0.82 5.82
C ASP A 67 -22.62 1.35 6.36
N ASP A 68 -22.54 1.45 7.68
CA ASP A 68 -21.35 1.79 8.47
C ASP A 68 -20.42 0.57 8.67
N THR A 69 -20.37 -0.36 7.70
CA THR A 69 -19.64 -1.63 7.81
C THR A 69 -18.18 -1.59 7.32
N MET A 70 -17.62 -0.41 7.03
CA MET A 70 -16.21 -0.32 6.64
C MET A 70 -15.32 0.07 7.83
N HIS A 71 -14.60 -0.91 8.35
CA HIS A 71 -13.76 -0.79 9.55
C HIS A 71 -12.74 0.36 9.41
N PRO A 72 -12.55 1.24 10.41
CA PRO A 72 -11.58 2.36 10.38
C PRO A 72 -10.09 1.97 10.21
N LEU A 73 -9.79 0.67 10.12
CA LEU A 73 -8.47 0.12 9.82
C LEU A 73 -8.11 0.17 8.34
N PHE A 74 -9.09 0.41 7.45
CA PHE A 74 -8.87 0.55 6.00
C PHE A 74 -8.01 1.76 5.59
N ARG A 75 -7.63 2.66 6.52
CA ARG A 75 -6.88 3.90 6.22
C ARG A 75 -5.35 3.82 6.34
N ARG A 76 -4.74 2.62 6.33
CA ARG A 76 -3.27 2.47 6.53
C ARG A 76 -2.62 1.59 5.47
N ILE A 77 -2.89 1.88 4.20
CA ILE A 77 -2.13 1.29 3.10
C ILE A 77 -0.98 2.20 2.73
N LEU A 78 0.21 1.59 2.63
CA LEU A 78 1.40 2.25 2.14
C LEU A 78 1.92 1.49 0.93
N ILE A 79 2.22 2.22 -0.14
CA ILE A 79 2.87 1.64 -1.32
C ILE A 79 4.30 2.15 -1.41
N LEU A 80 5.24 1.23 -1.48
CA LEU A 80 6.66 1.51 -1.72
C LEU A 80 6.96 1.18 -3.19
N ASP A 81 6.96 2.19 -4.04
CA ASP A 81 7.26 2.05 -5.47
C ASP A 81 8.78 2.09 -5.73
N GLY A 82 9.27 1.29 -6.68
CA GLY A 82 10.69 1.18 -6.98
C GLY A 82 11.36 2.48 -7.40
N ASP A 83 10.67 3.32 -8.18
CA ASP A 83 11.25 4.56 -8.68
C ASP A 83 11.30 5.62 -7.58
N GLU A 84 10.23 5.72 -6.79
CA GLU A 84 10.19 6.60 -5.60
C GLU A 84 11.22 6.18 -4.55
N MET A 85 11.37 4.88 -4.30
CA MET A 85 12.37 4.36 -3.35
C MET A 85 13.79 4.59 -3.85
N ARG A 86 14.05 4.50 -5.17
CA ARG A 86 15.38 4.82 -5.71
C ARG A 86 15.71 6.30 -5.53
N ALA A 87 14.75 7.19 -5.81
CA ALA A 87 14.93 8.63 -5.67
C ALA A 87 15.09 9.11 -4.21
N THR A 88 14.80 8.25 -3.22
CA THR A 88 14.79 8.64 -1.79
C THR A 88 15.82 7.88 -0.96
N VAL A 89 15.81 6.55 -1.00
CA VAL A 89 16.64 5.70 -0.13
C VAL A 89 17.82 5.07 -0.86
N SER A 90 18.02 5.35 -2.16
CA SER A 90 19.11 4.76 -2.96
C SER A 90 19.64 5.73 -4.04
N VAL A 91 19.70 7.02 -3.71
CA VAL A 91 20.01 8.12 -4.66
C VAL A 91 21.36 7.94 -5.36
N ASP A 92 22.35 7.38 -4.66
CA ASP A 92 23.72 7.21 -5.18
C ASP A 92 24.01 5.80 -5.73
N GLU A 93 22.99 4.93 -5.85
CA GLU A 93 23.18 3.54 -6.27
C GLU A 93 22.88 3.33 -7.76
N GLY A 94 23.76 2.57 -8.43
CA GLY A 94 23.53 2.12 -9.80
C GLY A 94 22.58 0.93 -9.89
N PHE A 95 22.77 0.12 -10.94
CA PHE A 95 21.96 -1.06 -11.22
C PHE A 95 22.76 -2.36 -11.17
N SER A 96 23.95 -2.34 -10.53
CA SER A 96 24.73 -3.55 -10.31
C SER A 96 23.98 -4.54 -9.41
N ARG A 97 24.42 -5.81 -9.41
CA ARG A 97 23.83 -6.84 -8.53
C ARG A 97 23.85 -6.42 -7.06
N GLU A 98 24.96 -5.86 -6.59
CA GLU A 98 25.10 -5.42 -5.20
C GLU A 98 24.26 -4.18 -4.91
N ASP A 99 24.19 -3.21 -5.84
CA ASP A 99 23.31 -2.04 -5.68
C ASP A 99 21.84 -2.47 -5.58
N ARG A 100 21.39 -3.39 -6.44
CA ARG A 100 20.03 -3.95 -6.38
C ARG A 100 19.78 -4.68 -5.07
N ARG A 101 20.77 -5.40 -4.54
CA ARG A 101 20.68 -6.06 -3.23
C ARG A 101 20.52 -5.03 -2.12
N ARG A 102 21.41 -4.04 -2.02
CA ARG A 102 21.34 -3.00 -0.98
C ARG A 102 20.03 -2.20 -1.02
N HIS A 103 19.58 -1.82 -2.22
CA HIS A 103 18.28 -1.19 -2.44
C HIS A 103 17.13 -2.03 -1.86
N ASN A 104 17.05 -3.31 -2.24
CA ASN A 104 16.00 -4.21 -1.76
C ASN A 104 16.03 -4.38 -0.23
N LEU A 105 17.22 -4.51 0.38
CA LEU A 105 17.36 -4.61 1.84
C LEU A 105 16.87 -3.34 2.56
N ARG A 106 17.10 -2.14 2.00
CA ARG A 106 16.57 -0.88 2.56
C ARG A 106 15.05 -0.85 2.50
N VAL A 107 14.47 -1.22 1.35
CA VAL A 107 13.01 -1.27 1.17
C VAL A 107 12.38 -2.29 2.13
N ALA A 108 12.96 -3.47 2.32
CA ALA A 108 12.45 -4.47 3.28
C ALA A 108 12.44 -3.96 4.71
N ARG A 109 13.50 -3.29 5.16
CA ARG A 109 13.56 -2.70 6.50
C ARG A 109 12.49 -1.61 6.68
N LEU A 110 12.29 -0.77 5.67
CA LEU A 110 11.26 0.26 5.68
C LEU A 110 9.86 -0.36 5.72
N ALA A 111 9.60 -1.38 4.90
CA ALA A 111 8.34 -2.11 4.90
C ALA A 111 8.06 -2.75 6.28
N LYS A 112 9.08 -3.36 6.90
CA LYS A 112 8.97 -3.94 8.24
C LYS A 112 8.66 -2.89 9.30
N LEU A 113 9.28 -1.72 9.22
CA LEU A 113 9.01 -0.61 10.13
C LEU A 113 7.55 -0.17 10.02
N PHE A 114 7.04 0.08 8.82
CA PHE A 114 5.64 0.48 8.63
C PHE A 114 4.66 -0.63 9.03
N GLN A 115 4.94 -1.90 8.72
CA GLN A 115 4.15 -3.03 9.18
C GLN A 115 4.02 -3.05 10.71
N SER A 116 5.12 -2.81 11.43
CA SER A 116 5.11 -2.77 12.91
C SER A 116 4.25 -1.64 13.49
N HIS A 117 3.99 -0.58 12.71
CA HIS A 117 3.10 0.53 13.05
C HIS A 117 1.66 0.31 12.55
N GLY A 118 1.34 -0.90 12.09
CA GLY A 118 -0.01 -1.30 11.68
C GLY A 118 -0.39 -0.87 10.26
N PHE A 119 0.58 -0.64 9.38
CA PHE A 119 0.32 -0.45 7.96
C PHE A 119 0.25 -1.79 7.22
N LEU A 120 -0.68 -1.88 6.28
CA LEU A 120 -0.61 -2.85 5.19
C LEU A 120 0.35 -2.27 4.14
N VAL A 121 1.51 -2.90 3.96
CA VAL A 121 2.55 -2.40 3.06
C VAL A 121 2.55 -3.21 1.78
N ILE A 122 2.42 -2.52 0.65
CA ILE A 122 2.54 -3.07 -0.69
C ILE A 122 3.86 -2.56 -1.28
N VAL A 123 4.75 -3.46 -1.65
CA VAL A 123 6.06 -3.14 -2.22
C VAL A 123 6.02 -3.48 -3.70
N ALA A 124 6.25 -2.49 -4.57
CA ALA A 124 6.28 -2.65 -6.03
C ALA A 124 7.72 -2.52 -6.56
N VAL A 125 8.62 -3.37 -6.06
CA VAL A 125 10.07 -3.30 -6.33
C VAL A 125 10.56 -4.62 -6.94
N ILE A 126 11.40 -4.52 -7.98
CA ILE A 126 12.02 -5.70 -8.61
C ILE A 126 13.04 -6.32 -7.65
N ALA A 127 12.80 -7.57 -7.24
CA ALA A 127 13.75 -8.41 -6.52
C ALA A 127 14.20 -9.57 -7.44
N PRO A 128 15.23 -9.36 -8.28
CA PRO A 128 15.51 -10.26 -9.42
C PRO A 128 16.23 -11.55 -9.03
N PHE A 129 16.90 -11.61 -7.89
CA PHE A 129 17.70 -12.77 -7.49
C PHE A 129 17.03 -13.53 -6.35
N GLN A 130 16.96 -14.85 -6.43
CA GLN A 130 16.40 -15.71 -5.39
C GLN A 130 17.15 -15.53 -4.07
N SER A 131 18.48 -15.54 -4.12
CA SER A 131 19.34 -15.25 -2.96
C SER A 131 18.98 -13.96 -2.22
N VAL A 132 18.59 -12.89 -2.93
CA VAL A 132 18.15 -11.64 -2.31
C VAL A 132 16.76 -11.82 -1.71
N ARG A 133 15.83 -12.50 -2.38
CA ARG A 133 14.49 -12.77 -1.84
C ARG A 133 14.55 -13.57 -0.54
N ASP A 134 15.48 -14.52 -0.43
CA ASP A 134 15.71 -15.27 0.81
C ASP A 134 16.11 -14.34 1.96
N GLU A 135 17.03 -13.39 1.72
CA GLU A 135 17.39 -12.37 2.72
C GLU A 135 16.21 -11.47 3.11
N LEU A 136 15.34 -11.12 2.15
CA LEU A 136 14.16 -10.30 2.42
C LEU A 136 13.12 -11.08 3.24
N THR A 137 12.96 -12.37 3.00
CA THR A 137 12.12 -13.27 3.81
C THR A 137 12.55 -13.25 5.28
N GLU A 138 13.85 -13.34 5.56
CA GLU A 138 14.36 -13.26 6.93
C GLU A 138 14.10 -11.90 7.61
N ILE A 139 14.04 -10.81 6.84
CA ILE A 139 13.82 -9.44 7.38
C ILE A 139 12.34 -9.16 7.63
N CYS A 140 11.50 -9.43 6.64
CA CYS A 140 10.13 -8.92 6.62
C CYS A 140 9.06 -9.97 6.35
N ASP A 141 9.44 -11.21 6.00
CA ASP A 141 8.54 -12.32 5.68
C ASP A 141 7.38 -11.88 4.74
N PRO A 142 7.68 -11.38 3.54
CA PRO A 142 6.67 -10.83 2.66
C PRO A 142 5.91 -11.94 1.92
N LEU A 143 4.64 -11.66 1.63
CA LEU A 143 3.86 -12.45 0.69
C LEU A 143 4.26 -12.06 -0.73
N TRP A 144 4.94 -12.98 -1.42
CA TRP A 144 5.41 -12.76 -2.78
C TRP A 144 4.27 -12.82 -3.80
N VAL A 145 4.06 -11.74 -4.53
CA VAL A 145 3.18 -11.67 -5.70
C VAL A 145 4.05 -11.63 -6.94
N TYR A 146 4.02 -12.68 -7.74
CA TYR A 146 4.78 -12.72 -8.98
C TYR A 146 3.94 -12.14 -10.12
N VAL A 147 4.37 -11.02 -10.67
CA VAL A 147 3.79 -10.40 -11.86
C VAL A 147 4.57 -10.88 -13.08
N LYS A 148 3.97 -11.83 -13.80
CA LYS A 148 4.56 -12.44 -15.00
C LYS A 148 4.07 -11.70 -16.25
N ARG A 149 4.99 -11.52 -17.19
CA ARG A 149 4.73 -11.00 -18.54
C ARG A 149 5.89 -11.40 -19.44
N SER A 150 5.58 -11.97 -20.60
CA SER A 150 6.52 -12.51 -21.57
C SER A 150 7.18 -11.39 -22.37
N ASN A 151 8.32 -11.70 -23.01
CA ASN A 151 9.07 -10.79 -23.89
C ASN A 151 9.65 -9.53 -23.20
N LEU A 152 9.95 -9.63 -21.90
CA LEU A 152 10.57 -8.55 -21.12
C LEU A 152 11.99 -8.88 -20.66
N GLU A 153 12.58 -9.93 -21.21
CA GLU A 153 13.97 -10.29 -20.92
C GLU A 153 14.88 -9.19 -21.49
N ALA A 154 15.63 -8.54 -20.62
CA ALA A 154 16.69 -7.63 -21.02
C ALA A 154 18.01 -8.39 -20.87
N ASP A 155 18.78 -8.49 -21.96
CA ASP A 155 20.07 -9.19 -22.00
C ASP A 155 21.02 -8.76 -20.87
N ASP A 156 20.92 -7.51 -20.42
CA ASP A 156 21.79 -6.92 -19.40
C ASP A 156 21.28 -7.07 -17.95
N HIS A 157 20.07 -7.61 -17.73
CA HIS A 157 19.44 -7.67 -16.41
C HIS A 157 18.78 -9.03 -16.13
N PRO A 158 19.56 -10.02 -15.64
CA PRO A 158 19.02 -11.33 -15.33
C PRO A 158 17.94 -11.24 -14.25
N TYR A 159 16.84 -11.98 -14.46
CA TYR A 159 15.73 -12.11 -13.53
C TYR A 159 15.43 -13.60 -13.30
N GLU A 160 15.45 -14.01 -12.05
CA GLU A 160 15.07 -15.34 -11.60
C GLU A 160 13.62 -15.27 -11.11
N ALA A 161 12.72 -16.07 -11.66
CA ALA A 161 11.36 -16.17 -11.15
C ALA A 161 11.36 -16.70 -9.70
N PRO A 162 10.45 -16.21 -8.82
CA PRO A 162 10.34 -16.75 -7.46
C PRO A 162 9.88 -18.21 -7.50
N GLU A 163 10.49 -19.06 -6.68
CA GLU A 163 10.17 -20.50 -6.64
C GLU A 163 8.79 -20.78 -6.04
N HIS A 164 8.40 -20.02 -5.01
CA HIS A 164 7.17 -20.22 -4.24
C HIS A 164 6.41 -18.90 -4.03
N PRO A 165 5.88 -18.28 -5.09
CA PRO A 165 5.05 -17.09 -4.93
C PRO A 165 3.71 -17.45 -4.27
N ALA A 166 3.18 -16.53 -3.44
CA ALA A 166 1.87 -16.68 -2.83
C ALA A 166 0.75 -16.62 -3.89
N ILE A 167 0.89 -15.74 -4.88
CA ILE A 167 0.06 -15.71 -6.10
C ILE A 167 0.92 -15.37 -7.31
N VAL A 168 0.47 -15.81 -8.49
CA VAL A 168 0.99 -15.36 -9.78
C VAL A 168 -0.11 -14.56 -10.49
N VAL A 169 0.23 -13.36 -10.94
CA VAL A 169 -0.59 -12.55 -11.85
C VAL A 169 0.10 -12.59 -13.21
N ASP A 170 -0.44 -13.41 -14.12
CA ASP A 170 0.10 -13.58 -15.46
C ASP A 170 -0.56 -12.61 -16.45
N ASN A 171 0.07 -11.45 -16.65
CA ASN A 171 -0.44 -10.39 -17.51
C ASN A 171 -0.37 -10.74 -19.01
N ASP A 172 0.13 -11.92 -19.40
CA ASP A 172 -0.04 -12.44 -20.76
C ASP A 172 -1.38 -13.15 -20.94
N GLU A 173 -1.93 -13.71 -19.85
CA GLU A 173 -3.19 -14.46 -19.85
C GLU A 173 -4.37 -13.62 -19.37
N VAL A 174 -4.15 -12.72 -18.42
CA VAL A 174 -5.18 -11.88 -17.81
C VAL A 174 -5.03 -10.42 -18.20
N GLY A 175 -6.17 -9.73 -18.32
CA GLY A 175 -6.19 -8.27 -18.48
C GLY A 175 -5.75 -7.55 -17.21
N ILE A 176 -5.33 -6.28 -17.33
CA ILE A 176 -4.89 -5.45 -16.19
C ILE A 176 -5.94 -5.40 -15.08
N GLU A 177 -7.22 -5.23 -15.45
CA GLU A 177 -8.32 -5.12 -14.48
C GLU A 177 -8.59 -6.45 -13.76
N GLU A 178 -8.49 -7.56 -14.47
CA GLU A 178 -8.60 -8.89 -13.88
C GLU A 178 -7.42 -9.17 -12.93
N GLY A 179 -6.21 -8.81 -13.32
CA GLY A 179 -5.03 -8.88 -12.45
C GLY A 179 -5.17 -8.02 -11.17
N ARG A 180 -5.84 -6.87 -11.27
CA ARG A 180 -6.17 -6.03 -10.11
C ARG A 180 -7.16 -6.70 -9.17
N GLU A 181 -8.25 -7.26 -9.70
CA GLU A 181 -9.24 -7.98 -8.90
C GLU A 181 -8.65 -9.25 -8.24
N MET A 182 -7.76 -9.96 -8.94
CA MET A 182 -7.00 -11.07 -8.34
C MET A 182 -6.16 -10.62 -7.15
N LEU A 183 -5.38 -9.54 -7.32
CA LEU A 183 -4.54 -8.99 -6.24
C LEU A 183 -5.40 -8.50 -5.06
N LYS A 184 -6.50 -7.82 -5.35
CA LYS A 184 -7.45 -7.34 -4.34
C LYS A 184 -8.07 -8.50 -3.55
N GLY A 185 -8.60 -9.51 -4.23
CA GLY A 185 -9.19 -10.69 -3.59
C GLY A 185 -8.18 -11.40 -2.68
N PHE A 186 -6.93 -11.53 -3.13
CA PHE A 186 -5.84 -12.05 -2.32
C PHE A 186 -5.56 -11.20 -1.07
N ILE A 187 -5.46 -9.88 -1.23
CA ILE A 187 -5.25 -8.95 -0.10
C ILE A 187 -6.38 -9.09 0.92
N GLU A 188 -7.63 -9.06 0.45
CA GLU A 188 -8.81 -9.17 1.30
C GLU A 188 -8.85 -10.50 2.07
N GLU A 189 -8.53 -11.62 1.42
CA GLU A 189 -8.45 -12.93 2.08
C GLU A 189 -7.43 -12.92 3.22
N LYS A 190 -6.22 -12.41 2.97
CA LYS A 190 -5.13 -12.40 3.95
C LYS A 190 -5.34 -11.39 5.07
N VAL A 191 -6.10 -10.32 4.82
CA VAL A 191 -6.47 -9.33 5.83
C VAL A 191 -7.67 -9.80 6.66
N ARG A 192 -8.72 -10.35 6.03
CA ARG A 192 -9.95 -10.79 6.70
C ARG A 192 -9.69 -11.90 7.72
N GLY A 193 -8.77 -12.82 7.41
CA GLY A 193 -8.32 -13.87 8.34
C GLY A 193 -7.74 -13.33 9.66
N LYS A 194 -7.29 -12.06 9.70
CA LYS A 194 -6.72 -11.42 10.90
C LYS A 194 -7.73 -10.58 11.69
N VAL A 195 -8.79 -10.09 11.04
CA VAL A 195 -9.86 -9.30 11.68
C VAL A 195 -10.83 -10.19 12.46
N ALA A 196 -11.12 -11.39 11.97
CA ALA A 196 -12.06 -12.32 12.63
C ALA A 196 -11.53 -12.90 13.97
N LEU A 197 -10.23 -12.80 14.24
CA LEU A 197 -9.54 -13.39 15.40
C LEU A 197 -9.28 -12.41 16.55
N GLY A 198 -9.77 -11.17 16.47
CA GLY A 198 -9.49 -10.18 17.50
C GLY A 198 -10.53 -9.08 17.59
N SER A 199 -11.40 -9.17 18.60
CA SER A 199 -11.99 -8.02 19.28
C SER A 199 -10.86 -7.22 19.96
N VAL A 200 -10.07 -6.51 19.16
CA VAL A 200 -8.95 -5.68 19.67
C VAL A 200 -9.42 -4.23 19.72
N SER A 201 -9.61 -3.73 20.94
CA SER A 201 -9.66 -2.29 21.20
C SER A 201 -8.26 -1.71 20.92
N ILE A 202 -8.07 -1.24 19.70
CA ILE A 202 -6.86 -0.54 19.28
C ILE A 202 -6.96 0.88 19.84
N ASN A 203 -6.14 1.23 20.82
CA ASN A 203 -6.05 2.60 21.30
C ASN A 203 -5.37 3.45 20.21
N LEU A 204 -6.16 4.24 19.48
CA LEU A 204 -5.76 5.07 18.35
C LEU A 204 -5.19 6.43 18.79
N SER A 205 -4.34 6.42 19.82
CA SER A 205 -3.61 7.65 20.18
C SER A 205 -2.65 7.98 19.02
N PRO A 206 -2.64 9.23 18.49
CA PRO A 206 -1.69 9.63 17.47
C PRO A 206 -0.25 9.43 18.00
N PRO A 207 0.72 9.04 17.14
CA PRO A 207 2.10 8.91 17.57
C PRO A 207 2.59 10.25 18.15
N PRO A 208 3.36 10.23 19.25
CA PRO A 208 3.90 11.46 19.80
C PRO A 208 4.76 12.18 18.75
N PRO A 209 4.73 13.52 18.69
CA PRO A 209 5.56 14.27 17.75
C PRO A 209 7.04 13.92 17.97
N PRO A 210 7.86 13.88 16.90
CA PRO A 210 9.28 13.58 17.01
C PRO A 210 9.93 14.55 17.99
N SER A 211 10.56 14.01 19.03
CA SER A 211 11.32 14.81 19.99
C SER A 211 12.44 15.52 19.24
N LEU A 212 12.37 16.84 19.17
CA LEU A 212 13.46 17.68 18.69
C LEU A 212 14.69 17.38 19.56
N LEU A 213 15.64 16.64 19.01
CA LEU A 213 16.97 16.54 19.62
C LEU A 213 17.59 17.95 19.55
N PRO A 214 18.14 18.47 20.66
CA PRO A 214 18.81 19.75 20.63
C PRO A 214 19.99 19.68 19.65
N VAL A 215 20.01 20.64 18.72
CA VAL A 215 21.10 20.89 17.78
C VAL A 215 22.34 21.34 18.53
#